data_AF-A0AAV1I0H1-F1
#
_entry.id   AF-A0AAV1I0H1-F1
#
_cell.length_a   1.000
_cell.length_b   1.000
_cell.length_c   1.000
_cell.angle_alpha   90.00
_cell.angle_beta   90.00
_cell.angle_gamma   90.00
#
_symmetry.space_group_name_H-M   'P 1'
#
loop_
_entity.id
_entity.type
_entity.pdbx_description
1 polymer ?
#
loop_
_entity_poly.entity_id
_entity_poly.type
_entity_poly.pdbx_seq_one_letter_code
_entity_poly.pdbx_strand_id
1 'polypeptide(L)'
;MDVAGDLRAHFTSRFSNPLHTTGHRFVWDYWHVPEQYTLLRTPADQFFPEEDYQRLEDALLDYGEQQLGCRGISPIWLSYYVDGCRQELHADSPHGPWAFVLSLTDWEHRGFTGGETVIFKPHMLDFWSSFDPAKGFEFKDMVSLVQPHFNRLTVFDGRYPHGVRPVEGTRDPLKARLVLHGWFTEPTPFFEGPVDEEAAVEALNSVLEGFYEALESRTLPGMFGTLVVRVTVAGDSGRVKAMRCLTDTLVQVPSGVEHEQLEVGSSVRQQVFGLVCQHLSALAFPRATGDSEVTVPFIFS
;
A
#
# COMPACT_ATOMS: atom_id res chain seq x y z
N MET A 1 -13.98 -1.37 -6.63
CA MET A 1 -14.72 -0.34 -5.87
C MET A 1 -15.89 0.12 -6.72
N ASP A 2 -17.07 0.21 -6.15
CA ASP A 2 -18.29 0.35 -6.97
C ASP A 2 -18.45 1.78 -7.50
N VAL A 3 -18.02 2.77 -6.70
CA VAL A 3 -17.99 4.21 -7.05
C VAL A 3 -17.06 4.56 -8.23
N ALA A 4 -16.17 3.66 -8.65
CA ALA A 4 -15.19 3.95 -9.72
C ALA A 4 -15.85 4.27 -11.08
N GLY A 5 -17.05 3.75 -11.33
CA GLY A 5 -17.86 4.10 -12.50
C GLY A 5 -18.33 5.57 -12.44
N ASP A 6 -18.84 5.98 -11.28
CA ASP A 6 -19.39 7.32 -11.03
C ASP A 6 -18.29 8.38 -11.13
N LEU A 7 -17.14 8.15 -10.50
CA LEU A 7 -15.95 9.01 -10.59
C LEU A 7 -15.49 9.18 -12.05
N ARG A 8 -15.44 8.09 -12.84
CA ARG A 8 -15.05 8.16 -14.26
C ARG A 8 -16.09 8.88 -15.12
N ALA A 9 -17.38 8.70 -14.84
CA ALA A 9 -18.46 9.40 -15.51
C ALA A 9 -18.44 10.92 -15.20
N HIS A 10 -18.23 11.30 -13.94
CA HIS A 10 -18.08 12.69 -13.51
C HIS A 10 -16.90 13.36 -14.19
N PHE A 11 -15.71 12.74 -14.18
CA PHE A 11 -14.53 13.24 -14.90
C PHE A 11 -14.84 13.44 -16.39
N THR A 12 -15.45 12.44 -17.04
CA THR A 12 -15.85 12.51 -18.45
C THR A 12 -16.80 13.68 -18.72
N SER A 13 -17.76 13.93 -17.83
CA SER A 13 -18.69 15.06 -17.95
C SER A 13 -17.98 16.41 -17.99
N ARG A 14 -16.96 16.63 -17.14
CA ARG A 14 -16.23 17.90 -17.04
C ARG A 14 -15.41 18.23 -18.28
N PHE A 15 -14.93 17.21 -19.00
CA PHE A 15 -14.13 17.38 -20.22
C PHE A 15 -14.93 17.22 -21.53
N SER A 16 -16.15 16.69 -21.48
CA SER A 16 -17.01 16.35 -22.63
C SER A 16 -17.14 17.43 -23.73
N ASN A 17 -17.38 18.70 -23.36
CA ASN A 17 -17.46 19.81 -24.30
C ASN A 17 -16.21 20.72 -24.17
N PRO A 18 -15.20 20.62 -25.06
CA PRO A 18 -13.96 21.39 -24.90
C PRO A 18 -14.18 22.91 -24.97
N LEU A 19 -15.24 23.39 -25.62
CA LEU A 19 -15.52 24.82 -25.80
C LEU A 19 -16.22 25.49 -24.60
N HIS A 20 -16.75 24.71 -23.65
CA HIS A 20 -17.47 25.25 -22.49
C HIS A 20 -16.55 25.39 -21.26
N THR A 21 -16.35 26.62 -20.79
CA THR A 21 -15.50 26.93 -19.63
C THR A 21 -16.31 26.97 -18.33
N THR A 22 -15.79 26.31 -17.29
CA THR A 22 -16.40 26.25 -15.94
C THR A 22 -15.30 26.27 -14.88
N GLY A 23 -15.60 26.72 -13.66
CA GLY A 23 -14.64 26.75 -12.54
C GLY A 23 -13.84 25.46 -12.35
N HIS A 24 -14.51 24.29 -12.46
CA HIS A 24 -13.92 22.95 -12.35
C HIS A 24 -12.86 22.58 -13.40
N ARG A 25 -12.52 23.48 -14.34
CA ARG A 25 -11.37 23.32 -15.27
C ARG A 25 -10.11 24.05 -14.80
N PHE A 26 -10.23 24.96 -13.83
CA PHE A 26 -9.14 25.77 -13.30
C PHE A 26 -8.61 25.24 -11.95
N VAL A 27 -9.12 24.10 -11.47
CA VAL A 27 -8.65 23.40 -10.26
C VAL A 27 -7.44 22.48 -10.52
N TRP A 28 -7.02 22.33 -11.77
CA TRP A 28 -5.91 21.48 -12.18
C TRP A 28 -4.59 22.24 -12.17
N ASP A 29 -3.64 21.81 -11.36
CA ASP A 29 -2.26 22.28 -11.42
C ASP A 29 -1.46 21.49 -12.47
N TYR A 30 -0.65 22.20 -13.26
CA TYR A 30 0.33 21.60 -14.17
C TYR A 30 1.63 21.36 -13.40
N TRP A 31 1.65 20.22 -12.71
CA TRP A 31 2.63 19.82 -11.71
C TRP A 31 3.93 19.33 -12.38
N HIS A 32 4.74 20.27 -12.88
CA HIS A 32 6.04 20.02 -13.52
C HIS A 32 7.22 20.45 -12.64
N VAL A 33 8.09 19.49 -12.29
CA VAL A 33 9.41 19.75 -11.72
C VAL A 33 10.44 19.00 -12.58
N PRO A 34 11.47 19.69 -13.13
CA PRO A 34 12.53 19.07 -13.90
C PRO A 34 13.16 17.89 -13.16
N GLU A 35 13.49 16.83 -13.90
CA GLU A 35 14.15 15.62 -13.38
C GLU A 35 13.39 14.86 -12.28
N GLN A 36 12.11 15.22 -12.02
CA GLN A 36 11.25 14.51 -11.06
C GLN A 36 9.92 14.05 -11.67
N TYR A 37 9.13 14.96 -12.24
CA TYR A 37 7.79 14.61 -12.74
C TYR A 37 7.15 15.68 -13.63
N THR A 38 6.12 15.27 -14.36
CA THR A 38 5.26 16.13 -15.17
C THR A 38 3.89 15.47 -15.27
N LEU A 39 2.86 16.07 -14.69
CA LEU A 39 1.48 15.58 -14.73
C LEU A 39 0.50 16.74 -14.51
N LEU A 40 -0.80 16.49 -14.66
CA LEU A 40 -1.83 17.38 -14.10
C LEU A 40 -2.46 16.72 -12.88
N ARG A 41 -2.62 17.47 -11.78
CA ARG A 41 -3.26 16.98 -10.55
C ARG A 41 -4.21 17.99 -9.92
N THR A 42 -5.13 17.47 -9.11
CA THR A 42 -6.07 18.22 -8.26
C THR A 42 -6.36 17.40 -6.99
N PRO A 43 -6.68 18.02 -5.86
CA PRO A 43 -7.28 17.31 -4.72
C PRO A 43 -8.60 16.64 -5.17
N ALA A 44 -8.84 15.39 -4.77
CA ALA A 44 -9.99 14.61 -5.24
C ALA A 44 -11.31 15.11 -4.62
N ASP A 45 -11.28 15.48 -3.35
CA ASP A 45 -12.35 16.15 -2.59
C ASP A 45 -12.87 17.42 -3.28
N GLN A 46 -11.98 18.20 -3.89
CA GLN A 46 -12.32 19.44 -4.59
C GLN A 46 -12.82 19.22 -6.04
N PHE A 47 -12.68 18.01 -6.57
CA PHE A 47 -13.09 17.68 -7.94
C PHE A 47 -14.41 16.90 -8.01
N PHE A 48 -14.59 15.89 -7.16
CA PHE A 48 -15.75 14.99 -7.16
C PHE A 48 -16.95 15.54 -6.35
N PRO A 49 -18.16 14.97 -6.52
CA PRO A 49 -19.24 15.15 -5.56
C PRO A 49 -18.84 14.60 -4.19
N GLU A 50 -19.30 15.25 -3.12
CA GLU A 50 -19.01 14.86 -1.73
C GLU A 50 -19.39 13.40 -1.43
N GLU A 51 -20.57 12.97 -1.89
CA GLU A 51 -21.07 11.58 -1.76
C GLU A 51 -20.16 10.56 -2.47
N ASP A 52 -19.65 10.87 -3.67
CA ASP A 52 -18.74 9.99 -4.41
C ASP A 52 -17.32 9.98 -3.82
N TYR A 53 -16.90 11.07 -3.19
CA TYR A 53 -15.64 11.14 -2.46
C TYR A 53 -15.71 10.32 -1.16
N GLN A 54 -16.77 10.46 -0.37
CA GLN A 54 -16.99 9.67 0.85
C GLN A 54 -17.03 8.16 0.52
N ARG A 55 -17.82 7.76 -0.48
CA ARG A 55 -17.86 6.36 -0.99
C ARG A 55 -16.52 5.82 -1.51
N LEU A 56 -15.56 6.68 -1.84
CA LEU A 56 -14.18 6.32 -2.22
C LEU A 56 -13.27 6.22 -0.99
N GLU A 57 -13.38 7.18 -0.07
CA GLU A 57 -12.62 7.26 1.18
C GLU A 57 -12.97 6.09 2.11
N ASP A 58 -14.26 5.83 2.35
CA ASP A 58 -14.76 4.67 3.09
C ASP A 58 -14.22 3.35 2.52
N ALA A 59 -14.34 3.16 1.20
CA ALA A 59 -13.91 1.93 0.52
C ALA A 59 -12.37 1.75 0.51
N LEU A 60 -11.59 2.83 0.66
CA LEU A 60 -10.16 2.76 0.89
C LEU A 60 -9.86 2.43 2.35
N LEU A 61 -10.52 3.08 3.31
CA LEU A 61 -10.35 2.83 4.74
C LEU A 61 -10.72 1.38 5.11
N ASP A 62 -11.86 0.86 4.64
CA ASP A 62 -12.24 -0.56 4.75
C ASP A 62 -11.11 -1.49 4.32
N TYR A 63 -10.49 -1.21 3.17
CA TYR A 63 -9.37 -2.02 2.65
C TYR A 63 -8.10 -1.85 3.51
N GLY A 64 -7.83 -0.63 3.96
CA GLY A 64 -6.69 -0.28 4.82
C GLY A 64 -6.77 -0.99 6.17
N GLU A 65 -7.90 -0.87 6.87
CA GLU A 65 -8.15 -1.50 8.15
C GLU A 65 -8.12 -3.03 8.03
N GLN A 66 -8.83 -3.59 7.04
CA GLN A 66 -8.94 -5.03 6.89
C GLN A 66 -7.65 -5.71 6.41
N GLN A 67 -6.97 -5.17 5.39
CA GLN A 67 -5.85 -5.85 4.73
C GLN A 67 -4.47 -5.36 5.18
N LEU A 68 -4.37 -4.13 5.69
CA LEU A 68 -3.10 -3.47 6.03
C LEU A 68 -2.99 -3.11 7.53
N GLY A 69 -4.09 -3.10 8.28
CA GLY A 69 -4.09 -2.56 9.64
C GLY A 69 -3.79 -1.06 9.69
N CYS A 70 -4.20 -0.29 8.68
CA CYS A 70 -4.09 1.16 8.64
C CYS A 70 -5.47 1.79 8.83
N ARG A 71 -5.64 2.63 9.87
CA ARG A 71 -6.92 3.31 10.17
C ARG A 71 -7.04 4.70 9.54
N GLY A 72 -5.99 5.17 8.84
CA GLY A 72 -5.98 6.43 8.12
C GLY A 72 -5.54 6.29 6.66
N ILE A 73 -5.86 7.32 5.87
CA ILE A 73 -5.25 7.57 4.57
C ILE A 73 -4.83 9.05 4.46
N SER A 74 -3.84 9.31 3.61
CA SER A 74 -3.49 10.67 3.21
C SER A 74 -4.57 11.32 2.32
N PRO A 75 -4.69 12.65 2.26
CA PRO A 75 -5.53 13.33 1.28
C PRO A 75 -5.31 12.83 -0.16
N ILE A 76 -6.40 12.39 -0.80
CA ILE A 76 -6.32 11.67 -2.08
C ILE A 76 -6.11 12.66 -3.23
N TRP A 77 -5.07 12.42 -4.05
CA TRP A 77 -4.82 13.19 -5.26
C TRP A 77 -5.42 12.52 -6.49
N LEU A 78 -6.21 13.27 -7.26
CA LEU A 78 -6.61 12.88 -8.60
C LEU A 78 -5.58 13.43 -9.61
N SER A 79 -5.05 12.55 -10.47
CA SER A 79 -4.03 12.91 -11.46
C SER A 79 -4.33 12.33 -12.85
N TYR A 80 -4.04 13.10 -13.89
CA TYR A 80 -4.01 12.58 -15.27
C TYR A 80 -2.74 12.92 -16.04
N TYR A 81 -2.40 12.02 -16.97
CA TYR A 81 -1.14 12.02 -17.71
C TYR A 81 -1.45 11.94 -19.21
N VAL A 82 -0.97 12.95 -19.94
CA VAL A 82 -1.04 13.09 -21.41
C VAL A 82 0.37 13.01 -22.00
N ASP A 83 0.49 13.18 -23.32
CA ASP A 83 1.72 13.28 -24.10
C ASP A 83 2.84 14.06 -23.38
N GLY A 84 3.92 13.37 -23.00
CA GLY A 84 5.08 13.90 -22.27
C GLY A 84 5.00 13.83 -20.74
N CYS A 85 3.83 13.50 -20.16
CA CYS A 85 3.66 13.34 -18.72
C CYS A 85 4.29 12.02 -18.21
N ARG A 86 4.92 12.09 -17.04
CA ARG A 86 5.67 10.98 -16.40
C ARG A 86 5.95 11.27 -14.92
N GLN A 87 6.42 10.26 -14.20
CA GLN A 87 7.14 10.43 -12.94
C GLN A 87 8.45 9.64 -13.03
N GLU A 88 9.57 10.30 -12.78
CA GLU A 88 10.88 9.65 -12.61
C GLU A 88 10.90 8.83 -11.30
N LEU A 89 12.00 8.13 -11.02
CA LEU A 89 12.09 7.24 -9.86
C LEU A 89 12.25 8.03 -8.55
N HIS A 90 11.32 7.79 -7.61
CA HIS A 90 11.28 8.39 -6.26
C HIS A 90 10.83 7.34 -5.23
N ALA A 91 10.89 7.68 -3.93
CA ALA A 91 10.41 6.84 -2.84
C ALA A 91 9.77 7.71 -1.76
N ASP A 92 8.60 7.29 -1.27
CA ASP A 92 7.69 8.10 -0.45
C ASP A 92 7.87 7.83 1.06
N SER A 93 9.12 7.62 1.47
CA SER A 93 9.43 7.07 2.79
C SER A 93 8.93 7.85 4.03
N PRO A 94 8.52 9.14 4.01
CA PRO A 94 7.92 9.78 5.18
C PRO A 94 6.38 9.74 5.21
N HIS A 95 5.69 9.22 4.19
CA HIS A 95 4.24 9.41 4.03
C HIS A 95 3.37 8.28 4.60
N GLY A 96 3.82 7.03 4.56
CA GLY A 96 3.10 5.90 5.15
C GLY A 96 3.70 4.54 4.78
N PRO A 97 3.37 3.46 5.51
CA PRO A 97 3.86 2.10 5.24
C PRO A 97 3.46 1.54 3.86
N TRP A 98 2.35 2.00 3.27
CA TRP A 98 1.93 1.59 1.92
C TRP A 98 1.49 2.78 1.07
N ALA A 99 2.00 2.84 -0.16
CA ALA A 99 1.52 3.74 -1.21
C ALA A 99 0.43 3.03 -2.03
N PHE A 100 -0.52 3.79 -2.58
CA PHE A 100 -1.59 3.25 -3.42
C PHE A 100 -1.85 4.06 -4.69
N VAL A 101 -2.29 3.35 -5.74
CA VAL A 101 -2.78 3.91 -7.00
C VAL A 101 -4.04 3.15 -7.42
N LEU A 102 -5.20 3.80 -7.35
CA LEU A 102 -6.46 3.32 -7.91
C LEU A 102 -6.64 3.90 -9.33
N SER A 103 -6.80 3.05 -10.34
CA SER A 103 -6.96 3.57 -11.71
C SER A 103 -8.42 3.75 -12.16
N LEU A 104 -8.66 4.88 -12.80
CA LEU A 104 -9.87 5.19 -13.58
C LEU A 104 -9.55 5.22 -15.10
N THR A 105 -8.44 4.62 -15.52
CA THR A 105 -8.00 4.58 -16.93
C THR A 105 -8.73 3.47 -17.69
N ASP A 106 -9.31 3.79 -18.84
CA ASP A 106 -9.72 2.78 -19.82
C ASP A 106 -8.48 2.23 -20.54
N TRP A 107 -7.80 1.29 -19.89
CA TRP A 107 -6.50 0.79 -20.33
C TRP A 107 -6.60 -0.07 -21.61
N GLU A 108 -7.66 -0.85 -21.78
CA GLU A 108 -7.81 -1.75 -22.92
C GLU A 108 -8.09 -1.00 -24.23
N HIS A 109 -8.84 0.10 -24.18
CA HIS A 109 -9.15 0.94 -25.36
C HIS A 109 -8.26 2.19 -25.49
N ARG A 110 -7.14 2.24 -24.74
CA ARG A 110 -6.28 3.42 -24.67
C ARG A 110 -5.65 3.80 -26.03
N GLY A 111 -5.60 5.09 -26.30
CA GLY A 111 -4.95 5.67 -27.49
C GLY A 111 -3.48 6.08 -27.27
N PHE A 112 -2.78 5.51 -26.28
CA PHE A 112 -1.44 5.95 -25.87
C PHE A 112 -0.51 4.81 -25.48
N THR A 113 0.80 5.05 -25.57
CA THR A 113 1.86 4.15 -25.06
C THR A 113 2.41 4.64 -23.73
N GLY A 114 2.97 3.70 -22.95
CA GLY A 114 3.50 3.96 -21.62
C GLY A 114 2.42 4.13 -20.54
N GLY A 115 2.73 4.88 -19.48
CA GLY A 115 1.82 5.07 -18.34
C GLY A 115 1.72 3.91 -17.36
N GLU A 116 2.49 2.83 -17.50
CA GLU A 116 2.62 1.81 -16.44
C GLU A 116 3.31 2.42 -15.21
N THR A 117 2.82 2.08 -14.02
CA THR A 117 3.55 2.35 -12.77
C THR A 117 4.77 1.43 -12.73
N VAL A 118 5.96 2.02 -12.55
CA VAL A 118 7.24 1.33 -12.40
C VAL A 118 7.50 1.14 -10.92
N ILE A 119 7.88 -0.07 -10.48
CA ILE A 119 8.29 -0.33 -9.09
C ILE A 119 9.55 -1.20 -9.12
N PHE A 120 10.62 -0.81 -8.42
CA PHE A 120 11.82 -1.63 -8.27
C PHE A 120 11.50 -2.95 -7.55
N LYS A 121 12.08 -4.05 -8.02
CA LYS A 121 11.96 -5.34 -7.31
C LYS A 121 12.90 -5.36 -6.09
N PRO A 122 12.58 -6.11 -5.02
CA PRO A 122 13.36 -6.08 -3.78
C PRO A 122 14.86 -6.33 -3.97
N HIS A 123 15.24 -7.24 -4.87
CA HIS A 123 16.65 -7.57 -5.14
C HIS A 123 17.44 -6.43 -5.80
N MET A 124 16.81 -5.36 -6.28
CA MET A 124 17.52 -4.18 -6.78
C MET A 124 18.10 -3.30 -5.66
N LEU A 125 17.61 -3.46 -4.42
CA LEU A 125 18.16 -2.76 -3.26
C LEU A 125 19.47 -3.38 -2.76
N ASP A 126 19.71 -4.65 -3.11
CA ASP A 126 21.00 -5.34 -2.98
C ASP A 126 21.28 -6.15 -4.25
N PHE A 127 21.67 -5.41 -5.29
CA PHE A 127 21.98 -5.98 -6.61
C PHE A 127 23.11 -7.02 -6.55
N TRP A 128 24.11 -6.83 -5.68
CA TRP A 128 25.33 -7.65 -5.71
C TRP A 128 25.16 -9.04 -5.08
N SER A 129 24.29 -9.22 -4.09
CA SER A 129 23.98 -10.57 -3.57
C SER A 129 23.17 -11.45 -4.53
N SER A 130 22.55 -10.84 -5.55
CA SER A 130 21.75 -11.53 -6.58
C SER A 130 22.37 -11.52 -7.98
N PHE A 131 23.53 -10.88 -8.15
CA PHE A 131 24.21 -10.74 -9.45
C PHE A 131 24.82 -12.06 -9.95
N ASP A 132 24.51 -12.42 -11.20
CA ASP A 132 25.11 -13.55 -11.90
C ASP A 132 25.76 -13.07 -13.22
N PRO A 133 27.11 -13.07 -13.34
CA PRO A 133 27.81 -12.61 -14.55
C PRO A 133 27.60 -13.51 -15.77
N ALA A 134 26.99 -14.70 -15.62
CA ALA A 134 26.61 -15.56 -16.73
C ALA A 134 25.19 -15.26 -17.28
N LYS A 135 24.44 -14.35 -16.67
CA LYS A 135 23.11 -13.91 -17.14
C LYS A 135 23.14 -12.48 -17.68
N GLY A 136 22.51 -12.27 -18.83
CA GLY A 136 22.13 -10.92 -19.26
C GLY A 136 21.06 -10.34 -18.34
N PHE A 137 21.09 -9.04 -18.12
CA PHE A 137 20.27 -8.36 -17.12
C PHE A 137 19.63 -7.10 -17.71
N GLU A 138 18.31 -7.10 -17.82
CA GLU A 138 17.54 -6.09 -18.58
C GLU A 138 16.61 -5.28 -17.68
N PHE A 139 16.07 -4.17 -18.19
CA PHE A 139 15.12 -3.30 -17.46
C PHE A 139 13.92 -4.09 -16.87
N LYS A 140 13.39 -5.07 -17.61
CA LYS A 140 12.30 -5.96 -17.16
C LYS A 140 12.66 -6.79 -15.92
N ASP A 141 13.96 -7.02 -15.67
CA ASP A 141 14.47 -7.83 -14.58
C ASP A 141 14.61 -6.96 -13.32
N MET A 142 15.00 -5.70 -13.50
CA MET A 142 15.04 -4.66 -12.45
C MET A 142 13.66 -4.31 -11.87
N VAL A 143 12.64 -4.11 -12.72
CA VAL A 143 11.36 -3.49 -12.30
C VAL A 143 10.14 -4.36 -12.58
N SER A 144 9.12 -4.20 -11.74
CA SER A 144 7.75 -4.60 -12.02
C SER A 144 7.04 -3.46 -12.76
N LEU A 145 6.35 -3.77 -13.86
CA LEU A 145 5.53 -2.82 -14.60
C LEU A 145 4.05 -3.10 -14.36
N VAL A 146 3.38 -2.16 -13.69
CA VAL A 146 1.99 -2.29 -13.26
C VAL A 146 1.10 -1.45 -14.16
N GLN A 147 0.47 -2.10 -15.13
CA GLN A 147 -0.47 -1.49 -16.06
C GLN A 147 -1.71 -0.95 -15.32
N PRO A 148 -2.10 0.33 -15.45
CA PRO A 148 -3.22 0.93 -14.71
C PRO A 148 -4.59 0.53 -15.29
N HIS A 149 -5.01 -0.73 -15.09
CA HIS A 149 -6.33 -1.23 -15.51
C HIS A 149 -7.49 -0.58 -14.73
N PHE A 150 -8.62 -0.35 -15.40
CA PHE A 150 -9.80 0.29 -14.82
C PHE A 150 -10.28 -0.39 -13.53
N ASN A 151 -10.63 0.42 -12.52
CA ASN A 151 -11.11 -0.01 -11.20
C ASN A 151 -10.15 -0.94 -10.43
N ARG A 152 -8.85 -0.98 -10.81
CA ARG A 152 -7.85 -1.74 -10.08
C ARG A 152 -7.10 -0.85 -9.10
N LEU A 153 -7.20 -1.18 -7.82
CA LEU A 153 -6.31 -0.70 -6.78
C LEU A 153 -4.96 -1.42 -6.88
N THR A 154 -3.87 -0.66 -6.89
CA THR A 154 -2.50 -1.16 -6.73
C THR A 154 -2.00 -0.64 -5.40
N VAL A 155 -1.56 -1.53 -4.51
CA VAL A 155 -0.94 -1.16 -3.21
C VAL A 155 0.47 -1.74 -3.17
N PHE A 156 1.43 -0.97 -2.67
CA PHE A 156 2.84 -1.36 -2.65
C PHE A 156 3.61 -0.66 -1.52
N ASP A 157 4.82 -1.16 -1.25
CA ASP A 157 5.75 -0.58 -0.29
C ASP A 157 6.31 0.74 -0.83
N GLY A 158 5.93 1.87 -0.21
CA GLY A 158 6.31 3.22 -0.65
C GLY A 158 7.81 3.50 -0.58
N ARG A 159 8.58 2.66 0.15
CA ARG A 159 10.04 2.78 0.28
C ARG A 159 10.79 2.29 -0.97
N TYR A 160 10.16 1.49 -1.82
CA TYR A 160 10.79 0.99 -3.04
C TYR A 160 10.81 2.09 -4.12
N PRO A 161 11.95 2.32 -4.82
CA PRO A 161 12.01 3.29 -5.92
C PRO A 161 10.98 2.99 -7.01
N HIS A 162 10.11 3.95 -7.28
CA HIS A 162 8.96 3.79 -8.15
C HIS A 162 8.64 5.07 -8.93
N GLY A 163 7.80 4.97 -9.96
CA GLY A 163 7.49 6.07 -10.87
C GLY A 163 6.43 5.70 -11.90
N VAL A 164 6.30 6.47 -12.98
CA VAL A 164 5.31 6.25 -14.05
C VAL A 164 5.97 6.47 -15.40
N ARG A 165 5.96 5.44 -16.26
CA ARG A 165 6.53 5.51 -17.61
C ARG A 165 5.91 6.65 -18.42
N PRO A 166 6.68 7.38 -19.25
CA PRO A 166 6.17 8.46 -20.09
C PRO A 166 4.93 8.05 -20.88
N VAL A 167 3.88 8.87 -20.82
CA VAL A 167 2.69 8.73 -21.65
C VAL A 167 2.93 9.44 -22.98
N GLU A 168 2.66 8.77 -24.09
CA GLU A 168 2.91 9.28 -25.44
C GLU A 168 1.69 9.06 -26.35
N GLY A 169 1.37 10.05 -27.19
CA GLY A 169 0.38 9.91 -28.28
C GLY A 169 -1.02 10.45 -28.01
N THR A 170 -1.37 10.89 -26.79
CA THR A 170 -2.66 11.56 -26.51
C THR A 170 -2.51 12.89 -25.78
N ARG A 171 -3.13 13.95 -26.29
CA ARG A 171 -3.30 15.25 -25.59
C ARG A 171 -4.74 15.49 -25.11
N ASP A 172 -5.58 14.47 -25.22
CA ASP A 172 -6.99 14.48 -24.86
C ASP A 172 -7.17 13.91 -23.45
N PRO A 173 -7.61 14.71 -22.44
CA PRO A 173 -7.82 14.25 -21.07
C PRO A 173 -8.81 13.08 -20.95
N LEU A 174 -9.78 12.96 -21.87
CA LEU A 174 -10.71 11.82 -21.87
C LEU A 174 -10.00 10.49 -22.16
N LYS A 175 -8.89 10.54 -22.90
CA LYS A 175 -8.06 9.40 -23.29
C LYS A 175 -6.78 9.27 -22.47
N ALA A 176 -6.56 10.12 -21.47
CA ALA A 176 -5.37 10.10 -20.61
C ALA A 176 -5.34 8.87 -19.69
N ARG A 177 -4.15 8.53 -19.17
CA ARG A 177 -4.04 7.74 -17.92
C ARG A 177 -4.62 8.60 -16.80
N LEU A 178 -5.67 8.12 -16.14
CA LEU A 178 -6.37 8.76 -15.03
C LEU A 178 -6.25 7.86 -13.78
N VAL A 179 -5.75 8.42 -12.68
CA VAL A 179 -5.55 7.70 -11.41
C VAL A 179 -5.88 8.57 -10.20
N LEU A 180 -6.26 7.89 -9.12
CA LEU A 180 -6.28 8.39 -7.75
C LEU A 180 -5.10 7.78 -7.01
N HIS A 181 -4.41 8.54 -6.16
CA HIS A 181 -3.23 8.08 -5.42
C HIS A 181 -3.05 8.80 -4.08
N GLY A 182 -2.29 8.14 -3.21
CA GLY A 182 -2.02 8.55 -1.84
C GLY A 182 -1.34 7.41 -1.06
N TRP A 183 -1.36 7.49 0.26
CA TRP A 183 -0.75 6.52 1.18
C TRP A 183 -1.74 6.08 2.25
N PHE A 184 -1.61 4.83 2.70
CA PHE A 184 -2.25 4.33 3.91
C PHE A 184 -1.39 4.72 5.13
N THR A 185 -2.04 5.23 6.17
CA THR A 185 -1.39 5.86 7.32
C THR A 185 -1.96 5.31 8.64
N GLU A 186 -1.34 5.69 9.76
CA GLU A 186 -1.80 5.33 11.11
C GLU A 186 -1.96 3.81 11.32
N PRO A 187 -0.86 3.03 11.19
CA PRO A 187 -0.86 1.59 11.41
C PRO A 187 -1.23 1.28 12.87
N THR A 188 -2.45 0.77 13.06
CA THR A 188 -3.11 0.59 14.35
C THR A 188 -3.90 -0.72 14.32
N PRO A 189 -4.00 -1.49 15.42
CA PRO A 189 -4.87 -2.66 15.47
C PRO A 189 -6.31 -2.33 15.07
N PHE A 190 -6.92 -3.22 14.29
CA PHE A 190 -8.32 -3.15 13.86
C PHE A 190 -9.06 -4.42 14.27
N PHE A 191 -10.35 -4.27 14.64
CA PHE A 191 -11.15 -5.30 15.27
C PHE A 191 -12.51 -5.44 14.57
N GLU A 192 -12.85 -6.65 14.15
CA GLU A 192 -14.08 -6.97 13.42
C GLU A 192 -14.82 -8.12 14.12
N GLY A 193 -16.00 -7.87 14.69
CA GLY A 193 -16.84 -8.90 15.32
C GLY A 193 -17.39 -8.54 16.71
N PRO A 194 -17.91 -9.53 17.46
CA PRO A 194 -18.55 -9.32 18.76
C PRO A 194 -17.61 -9.28 19.99
N VAL A 195 -16.29 -9.34 19.82
CA VAL A 195 -15.34 -8.99 20.90
C VAL A 195 -15.17 -7.47 20.94
N ASP A 196 -15.28 -6.90 22.13
CA ASP A 196 -15.18 -5.45 22.39
C ASP A 196 -13.77 -4.89 22.16
N GLU A 197 -13.66 -3.65 21.66
CA GLU A 197 -12.39 -2.99 21.30
C GLU A 197 -11.50 -2.71 22.53
N GLU A 198 -12.06 -2.29 23.68
CA GLU A 198 -11.26 -2.06 24.89
C GLU A 198 -10.67 -3.38 25.41
N ALA A 199 -11.50 -4.42 25.47
CA ALA A 199 -11.08 -5.75 25.90
C ALA A 199 -10.09 -6.42 24.93
N ALA A 200 -10.19 -6.11 23.63
CA ALA A 200 -9.25 -6.61 22.63
C ALA A 200 -7.89 -5.89 22.69
N VAL A 201 -7.88 -4.59 23.00
CA VAL A 201 -6.65 -3.82 23.29
C VAL A 201 -5.98 -4.33 24.58
N GLU A 202 -6.74 -4.60 25.66
CA GLU A 202 -6.19 -5.22 26.89
C GLU A 202 -5.53 -6.57 26.59
N ALA A 203 -6.21 -7.44 25.84
CA ALA A 203 -5.69 -8.74 25.43
C ALA A 203 -4.39 -8.61 24.60
N LEU A 204 -4.33 -7.71 23.61
CA LEU A 204 -3.12 -7.48 22.81
C LEU A 204 -1.95 -6.98 23.67
N ASN A 205 -2.19 -5.98 24.53
CA ASN A 205 -1.15 -5.42 25.40
C ASN A 205 -0.53 -6.50 26.31
N SER A 206 -1.31 -7.49 26.76
CA SER A 206 -0.84 -8.59 27.61
C SER A 206 0.22 -9.52 26.98
N VAL A 207 0.41 -9.48 25.65
CA VAL A 207 1.44 -10.28 24.94
C VAL A 207 2.49 -9.44 24.21
N LEU A 208 2.24 -8.15 23.99
CA LEU A 208 3.14 -7.26 23.25
C LEU A 208 4.44 -6.96 24.02
N GLU A 209 4.38 -6.74 25.33
CA GLU A 209 5.57 -6.49 26.17
C GLU A 209 6.58 -7.64 26.06
N GLY A 210 6.14 -8.87 26.33
CA GLY A 210 6.97 -10.08 26.19
C GLY A 210 7.42 -10.36 24.75
N PHE A 211 6.66 -9.95 23.73
CA PHE A 211 7.09 -10.04 22.33
C PHE A 211 8.30 -9.13 22.06
N TYR A 212 8.29 -7.89 22.56
CA TYR A 212 9.42 -6.97 22.38
C TYR A 212 10.64 -7.42 23.19
N GLU A 213 10.48 -7.89 24.44
CA GLU A 213 11.57 -8.52 25.20
C GLU A 213 12.17 -9.73 24.47
N ALA A 214 11.34 -10.59 23.87
CA ALA A 214 11.77 -11.74 23.09
C ALA A 214 12.46 -11.36 21.77
N LEU A 215 12.11 -10.21 21.18
CA LEU A 215 12.75 -9.68 19.98
C LEU A 215 14.15 -9.13 20.29
N GLU A 216 14.28 -8.32 21.35
CA GLU A 216 15.56 -7.75 21.80
C GLU A 216 16.54 -8.84 22.25
N SER A 217 16.08 -9.81 23.04
CA SER A 217 16.94 -10.85 23.62
C SER A 217 17.52 -11.85 22.61
N ARG A 218 16.94 -12.00 21.41
CA ARG A 218 17.43 -12.95 20.38
C ARG A 218 18.62 -12.44 19.55
N THR A 219 19.14 -11.24 19.80
CA THR A 219 20.30 -10.67 19.06
C THR A 219 20.13 -10.70 17.53
N LEU A 220 18.88 -10.58 17.05
CA LEU A 220 18.57 -10.66 15.63
C LEU A 220 19.16 -9.46 14.87
N PRO A 221 19.49 -9.61 13.58
CA PRO A 221 19.71 -8.46 12.70
C PRO A 221 18.51 -7.51 12.75
N GLY A 222 18.77 -6.20 12.74
CA GLY A 222 17.73 -5.19 12.67
C GLY A 222 16.82 -5.41 11.46
N MET A 223 15.52 -5.21 11.63
CA MET A 223 14.53 -5.34 10.56
C MET A 223 13.84 -3.99 10.37
N PHE A 224 13.46 -3.67 9.14
CA PHE A 224 12.79 -2.41 8.80
C PHE A 224 11.53 -2.66 7.97
N GLY A 225 10.41 -2.04 8.35
CA GLY A 225 9.14 -2.12 7.62
C GLY A 225 7.98 -2.63 8.47
N THR A 226 7.04 -3.33 7.83
CA THR A 226 5.75 -3.68 8.44
C THR A 226 5.36 -5.12 8.17
N LEU A 227 4.88 -5.80 9.21
CA LEU A 227 4.27 -7.12 9.15
C LEU A 227 2.85 -7.02 9.71
N VAL A 228 1.85 -7.48 8.96
CA VAL A 228 0.45 -7.42 9.34
C VAL A 228 -0.08 -8.84 9.48
N VAL A 229 -0.60 -9.18 10.66
CA VAL A 229 -1.14 -10.51 10.97
C VAL A 229 -2.60 -10.38 11.39
N ARG A 230 -3.50 -11.07 10.69
CA ARG A 230 -4.88 -11.26 11.13
C ARG A 230 -4.96 -12.48 12.04
N VAL A 231 -5.61 -12.31 13.18
CA VAL A 231 -5.88 -13.33 14.20
C VAL A 231 -7.38 -13.59 14.21
N THR A 232 -7.81 -14.82 13.95
CA THR A 232 -9.21 -15.23 14.10
C THR A 232 -9.42 -15.79 15.51
N VAL A 233 -10.32 -15.18 16.27
CA VAL A 233 -10.65 -15.52 17.66
C VAL A 233 -11.96 -16.32 17.68
N ALA A 234 -11.96 -17.48 18.34
CA ALA A 234 -13.14 -18.31 18.52
C ALA A 234 -14.06 -17.76 19.64
N GLY A 235 -15.32 -17.46 19.32
CA GLY A 235 -16.23 -16.78 20.25
C GLY A 235 -16.56 -17.59 21.51
N ASP A 236 -16.66 -18.91 21.39
CA ASP A 236 -17.03 -19.83 22.47
C ASP A 236 -16.01 -19.94 23.61
N SER A 237 -14.77 -19.55 23.33
CA SER A 237 -13.59 -19.84 24.15
C SER A 237 -12.68 -18.63 24.35
N GLY A 238 -12.80 -17.59 23.51
CA GLY A 238 -11.93 -16.41 23.52
C GLY A 238 -10.51 -16.69 23.04
N ARG A 239 -10.27 -17.82 22.35
CA ARG A 239 -8.93 -18.28 21.97
C ARG A 239 -8.63 -18.11 20.49
N VAL A 240 -7.35 -17.96 20.17
CA VAL A 240 -6.88 -17.91 18.79
C VAL A 240 -7.11 -19.26 18.11
N LYS A 241 -7.90 -19.21 17.03
CA LYS A 241 -8.30 -20.34 16.19
C LYS A 241 -7.48 -20.40 14.90
N ALA A 242 -7.07 -19.25 14.37
CA ALA A 242 -6.23 -19.16 13.18
C ALA A 242 -5.40 -17.86 13.20
N MET A 243 -4.29 -17.86 12.44
CA MET A 243 -3.49 -16.66 12.16
C MET A 243 -3.12 -16.63 10.68
N ARG A 244 -3.13 -15.45 10.05
CA ARG A 244 -2.80 -15.25 8.64
C ARG A 244 -1.96 -13.99 8.47
N CYS A 245 -0.76 -14.11 7.90
CA CYS A 245 -0.03 -12.95 7.38
C CYS A 245 -0.83 -12.32 6.24
N LEU A 246 -1.12 -11.01 6.33
CA LEU A 246 -1.81 -10.25 5.29
C LEU A 246 -0.81 -9.57 4.35
N THR A 247 0.11 -8.82 4.95
CA THR A 247 1.23 -8.18 4.24
C THR A 247 2.50 -8.28 5.08
N ASP A 248 3.65 -8.32 4.41
CA ASP A 248 4.95 -8.43 5.04
C ASP A 248 5.98 -7.75 4.14
N THR A 249 6.34 -6.52 4.50
CA THR A 249 7.34 -5.68 3.83
C THR A 249 8.70 -5.75 4.55
N LEU A 250 8.89 -6.68 5.48
CA LEU A 250 10.10 -6.73 6.30
C LEU A 250 11.35 -6.96 5.43
N VAL A 251 12.29 -6.02 5.52
CA VAL A 251 13.65 -6.12 4.97
C VAL A 251 14.65 -6.11 6.11
N GLN A 252 15.74 -6.87 5.96
CA GLN A 252 16.84 -6.87 6.92
C GLN A 252 17.70 -5.62 6.72
N VAL A 253 18.01 -4.92 7.80
CA VAL A 253 18.98 -3.83 7.82
C VAL A 253 20.38 -4.44 7.65
N PRO A 254 21.22 -3.96 6.70
CA PRO A 254 22.57 -4.48 6.53
C PRO A 254 23.48 -4.20 7.75
N SER A 255 23.59 -5.16 8.66
CA SER A 255 24.59 -5.17 9.72
C SER A 255 25.92 -5.69 9.18
N GLY A 256 27.01 -4.93 9.36
CA GLY A 256 28.38 -5.35 9.00
C GLY A 256 28.99 -6.36 9.98
N VAL A 257 28.16 -7.24 10.55
CA VAL A 257 28.49 -8.16 11.65
C VAL A 257 27.85 -9.51 11.33
N GLU A 258 28.60 -10.60 11.42
CA GLU A 258 28.04 -11.94 11.25
C GLU A 258 27.24 -12.33 12.51
N HIS A 259 25.93 -12.55 12.38
CA HIS A 259 25.07 -12.95 13.50
C HIS A 259 25.10 -14.48 13.68
N GLU A 260 25.88 -14.96 14.64
CA GLU A 260 26.11 -16.40 14.91
C GLU A 260 24.84 -17.20 15.31
N GLN A 261 23.73 -16.52 15.63
CA GLN A 261 22.54 -17.13 16.26
C GLN A 261 21.37 -17.44 15.30
N LEU A 262 21.55 -17.34 13.99
CA LEU A 262 20.48 -17.67 13.04
C LEU A 262 20.18 -19.19 13.03
N GLU A 263 18.93 -19.57 13.31
CA GLU A 263 18.48 -20.96 13.22
C GLU A 263 18.72 -21.52 11.80
N VAL A 264 19.55 -22.56 11.69
CA VAL A 264 20.14 -23.05 10.43
C VAL A 264 19.08 -23.39 9.39
N GLY A 265 19.04 -22.60 8.31
CA GLY A 265 18.10 -22.77 7.20
C GLY A 265 16.86 -21.87 7.25
N SER A 266 16.73 -21.02 8.27
CA SER A 266 15.67 -20.00 8.36
C SER A 266 16.21 -18.58 8.07
N SER A 267 15.35 -17.70 7.56
CA SER A 267 15.66 -16.27 7.45
C SER A 267 15.24 -15.49 8.70
N VAL A 268 15.85 -14.33 8.96
CA VAL A 268 15.48 -13.43 10.07
C VAL A 268 13.98 -13.13 10.06
N ARG A 269 13.44 -12.86 8.86
CA ARG A 269 12.01 -12.62 8.60
C ARG A 269 11.10 -13.79 9.02
N GLN A 270 11.54 -15.04 8.83
CA GLN A 270 10.82 -16.22 9.33
C GLN A 270 10.89 -16.33 10.86
N GLN A 271 12.03 -16.01 11.47
CA GLN A 271 12.18 -16.03 12.94
C GLN A 271 11.33 -14.94 13.61
N VAL A 272 11.27 -13.73 13.04
CA VAL A 272 10.39 -12.65 13.49
C VAL A 272 8.92 -13.02 13.32
N PHE A 273 8.52 -13.58 12.18
CA PHE A 273 7.14 -14.07 11.99
C PHE A 273 6.79 -15.21 12.96
N GLY A 274 7.75 -16.09 13.26
CA GLY A 274 7.62 -17.14 14.28
C GLY A 274 7.42 -16.59 15.69
N LEU A 275 8.20 -15.57 16.09
CA LEU A 275 8.02 -14.85 17.36
C LEU A 275 6.64 -14.18 17.46
N VAL A 276 6.19 -13.50 16.40
CA VAL A 276 4.85 -12.89 16.34
C VAL A 276 3.77 -13.96 16.50
N CYS A 277 3.85 -15.07 15.75
CA CYS A 277 2.89 -16.17 15.88
C CYS A 277 2.91 -16.81 17.27
N GLN A 278 4.09 -16.97 17.89
CA GLN A 278 4.21 -17.51 19.25
C GLN A 278 3.45 -16.65 20.26
N HIS A 279 3.66 -15.34 20.26
CA HIS A 279 3.02 -14.43 21.23
C HIS A 279 1.53 -14.24 20.95
N LEU A 280 1.13 -14.05 19.69
CA LEU A 280 -0.29 -13.98 19.33
C LEU A 280 -1.04 -15.27 19.68
N SER A 281 -0.42 -16.46 19.56
CA SER A 281 -1.08 -17.72 19.93
C SER A 281 -1.43 -17.85 21.42
N ALA A 282 -0.79 -17.06 22.30
CA ALA A 282 -1.06 -17.06 23.74
C ALA A 282 -2.33 -16.26 24.12
N LEU A 283 -2.83 -15.41 23.22
CA LEU A 283 -3.93 -14.48 23.48
C LEU A 283 -5.18 -15.16 24.06
N ALA A 284 -5.86 -14.42 24.93
CA ALA A 284 -7.13 -14.77 25.54
C ALA A 284 -8.02 -13.53 25.57
N PHE A 285 -9.09 -13.54 24.79
CA PHE A 285 -10.13 -12.52 24.77
C PHE A 285 -11.32 -12.98 25.65
N PRO A 286 -12.26 -12.08 26.00
CA PRO A 286 -13.56 -12.50 26.52
C PRO A 286 -14.29 -13.43 25.55
N ARG A 287 -15.22 -14.23 26.09
CA ARG A 287 -16.13 -15.04 25.26
C ARG A 287 -17.21 -14.15 24.65
N ALA A 288 -17.53 -14.39 23.39
CA ALA A 288 -18.47 -13.61 22.60
C ALA A 288 -19.50 -14.51 21.90
N THR A 289 -20.53 -13.90 21.30
CA THR A 289 -21.64 -14.61 20.63
C THR A 289 -21.28 -15.19 19.25
N GLY A 290 -20.05 -14.97 18.78
CA GLY A 290 -19.52 -15.44 17.50
C GLY A 290 -18.02 -15.18 17.41
N ASP A 291 -17.39 -15.65 16.35
CA ASP A 291 -15.97 -15.42 16.10
C ASP A 291 -15.70 -13.94 15.77
N SER A 292 -14.48 -13.47 16.06
CA SER A 292 -14.00 -12.13 15.72
C SER A 292 -12.66 -12.22 14.99
N GLU A 293 -12.32 -11.21 14.20
CA GLU A 293 -11.02 -11.07 13.55
C GLU A 293 -10.30 -9.81 14.03
N VAL A 294 -9.00 -9.94 14.31
CA VAL A 294 -8.15 -8.85 14.79
C VAL A 294 -6.98 -8.70 13.82
N THR A 295 -6.90 -7.58 13.11
CA THR A 295 -5.76 -7.26 12.23
C THR A 295 -4.73 -6.48 13.04
N VAL A 296 -3.56 -7.06 13.28
CA VAL A 296 -2.47 -6.48 14.08
C VAL A 296 -1.30 -6.08 13.18
N PRO A 297 -0.98 -4.78 13.03
CA PRO A 297 0.24 -4.32 12.39
C PRO A 297 1.40 -4.26 13.38
N PHE A 298 2.56 -4.78 12.96
CA PHE A 298 3.84 -4.69 13.66
C PHE A 298 4.78 -3.83 12.84
N ILE A 299 5.24 -2.71 13.42
CA ILE A 299 6.17 -1.76 12.80
C ILE A 299 7.57 -1.97 13.35
N PHE A 300 8.55 -2.01 12.45
CA PHE A 300 9.97 -2.19 12.76
C PHE A 300 10.75 -1.02 12.13
N SER A 301 11.54 -0.32 12.95
CA SER A 301 12.20 0.97 12.64
C SER A 301 13.68 0.94 12.99
#